data_AF-A0A943C7Y2-F1
#
_entry.id   AF-A0A943C7Y2-F1
#
_cell.length_a   1.000
_cell.length_b   1.000
_cell.length_c   1.000
_cell.angle_alpha   90.00
_cell.angle_beta   90.00
_cell.angle_gamma   90.00
#
_symmetry.space_group_name_H-M   'P 1'
#
loop_
_entity.id
_entity.type
_entity.pdbx_description
1 polymer ?
#
loop_
_entity_poly.entity_id
_entity_poly.type
_entity_poly.pdbx_seq_one_letter_code
_entity_poly.pdbx_strand_id
1 'polypeptide(L)'
;MREKRRKRTAWILDGILIAGFLTHCIILFVLNKVLPPPNLPIEDAMVRMSWRRSAENIIWLCNTIYIIGQIALILKMMWDRDFIPFSKLFLFAGIQVLAMFICPILFSLIDPATWGDYFFWSWGILVTFLIFFGLLLISDLYRFYKEKRLCKRT
;
A
#
# COMPACT_ATOMS: atom_id res chain seq x y z
N MET A 1 16.28 -0.64 -21.19
CA MET A 1 16.85 -0.69 -19.81
C MET A 1 16.02 0.06 -18.76
N ARG A 2 15.38 1.20 -19.07
CA ARG A 2 14.61 2.01 -18.09
C ARG A 2 13.37 1.30 -17.52
N GLU A 3 12.63 0.55 -18.34
CA GLU A 3 11.41 -0.16 -17.92
C GLU A 3 11.68 -1.27 -16.89
N LYS A 4 12.71 -2.11 -17.11
CA LYS A 4 13.11 -3.16 -16.16
C LYS A 4 13.48 -2.57 -14.78
N ARG A 5 14.18 -1.43 -14.77
CA ARG A 5 14.57 -0.74 -13.52
C ARG A 5 13.35 -0.18 -12.79
N ARG A 6 12.41 0.46 -13.51
CA ARG A 6 11.14 0.95 -12.97
C ARG A 6 10.29 -0.16 -12.34
N LYS A 7 10.09 -1.27 -13.07
CA LYS A 7 9.37 -2.44 -12.57
C LYS A 7 10.01 -2.96 -11.29
N ARG A 8 11.33 -3.10 -11.26
CA ARG A 8 12.06 -3.52 -10.06
C ARG A 8 11.87 -2.56 -8.90
N THR A 9 11.92 -1.25 -9.12
CA THR A 9 11.68 -0.25 -8.07
C THR A 9 10.27 -0.36 -7.51
N ALA A 10 9.24 -0.50 -8.36
CA ALA A 10 7.87 -0.68 -7.92
C ALA A 10 7.72 -1.94 -7.05
N TRP A 11 8.26 -3.08 -7.49
CA TRP A 11 8.25 -4.31 -6.70
C TRP A 11 8.98 -4.20 -5.36
N ILE A 12 10.07 -3.42 -5.28
CA ILE A 12 10.78 -3.17 -4.02
C ILE A 12 9.91 -2.34 -3.07
N LEU A 13 9.25 -1.30 -3.56
CA LEU A 13 8.34 -0.48 -2.76
C LEU A 13 7.17 -1.30 -2.23
N ASP A 14 6.58 -2.15 -3.07
CA ASP A 14 5.51 -3.07 -2.68
C ASP A 14 6.02 -4.06 -1.62
N GLY A 15 7.23 -4.61 -1.80
CA GLY A 15 7.87 -5.50 -0.82
C GLY A 15 8.08 -4.84 0.54
N ILE A 16 8.52 -3.57 0.57
CA ILE A 16 8.68 -2.80 1.82
C ILE A 16 7.33 -2.63 2.52
N LEU A 17 6.28 -2.32 1.76
CA LEU A 17 4.93 -2.14 2.29
C LEU A 17 4.37 -3.45 2.85
N ILE A 18 4.52 -4.56 2.12
CA ILE A 18 4.11 -5.91 2.54
C ILE A 18 4.86 -6.33 3.81
N ALA A 19 6.18 -6.08 3.89
CA ALA A 19 6.95 -6.37 5.09
C ALA A 19 6.47 -5.56 6.30
N GLY A 20 6.11 -4.28 6.08
CA GLY A 20 5.47 -3.45 7.11
C GLY A 20 4.15 -4.02 7.61
N PHE A 21 3.27 -4.45 6.69
CA PHE A 21 2.02 -5.13 7.02
C PHE A 21 2.24 -6.43 7.79
N LEU A 22 3.16 -7.26 7.32
CA LEU A 22 3.46 -8.54 7.98
C LEU A 22 3.94 -8.30 9.42
N THR A 23 4.84 -7.35 9.61
CA THR A 23 5.35 -6.98 10.95
C THR A 23 4.22 -6.47 11.83
N HIS A 24 3.35 -5.61 11.30
CA HIS A 24 2.19 -5.09 12.02
C HIS A 24 1.23 -6.21 12.45
N CYS A 25 0.87 -7.11 11.53
CA CYS A 25 0.00 -8.25 11.81
C CYS A 25 0.60 -9.21 12.85
N ILE A 26 1.91 -9.50 12.75
CA ILE A 26 2.61 -10.37 13.72
C ILE A 26 2.59 -9.74 15.12
N ILE A 27 2.93 -8.45 15.25
CA ILE A 27 2.94 -7.79 16.56
C ILE A 27 1.54 -7.77 17.17
N LEU A 28 0.51 -7.43 16.39
CA LEU A 28 -0.88 -7.47 16.88
C LEU A 28 -1.33 -8.87 17.27
N PHE A 29 -0.97 -9.88 16.48
CA PHE A 29 -1.30 -11.27 16.78
C PHE A 29 -0.67 -11.71 18.12
N VAL A 30 0.61 -11.43 18.32
CA VAL A 30 1.31 -11.73 19.58
C VAL A 30 0.67 -10.96 20.75
N LEU A 31 0.37 -9.67 20.57
CA LEU A 31 -0.28 -8.87 21.60
C LEU A 31 -1.66 -9.41 21.98
N ASN A 32 -2.46 -9.83 21.01
CA ASN A 32 -3.80 -10.36 21.26
C ASN A 32 -3.78 -11.72 21.94
N LYS A 33 -2.73 -12.53 21.75
CA LYS A 33 -2.57 -13.82 22.45
C LYS A 33 -1.91 -13.72 23.82
N VAL A 34 -0.90 -12.86 23.99
CA VAL A 34 -0.14 -12.73 25.25
C VAL A 34 -0.82 -11.80 26.24
N LEU A 35 -1.38 -10.68 25.76
CA LEU A 35 -1.97 -9.63 26.57
C LEU A 35 -3.40 -9.34 26.07
N PRO A 36 -4.35 -10.27 26.20
CA PRO A 36 -5.71 -10.10 25.68
C PRO A 36 -6.38 -8.87 26.33
N PRO A 37 -7.18 -8.09 25.59
CA PRO A 37 -7.66 -6.80 26.06
C PRO A 37 -8.57 -6.80 27.31
N PRO A 38 -9.43 -7.80 27.57
CA PRO A 38 -10.34 -7.74 28.71
C PRO A 38 -9.58 -7.86 30.05
N ASN A 39 -9.88 -6.94 30.97
CA ASN A 39 -9.44 -6.95 32.37
C ASN A 39 -7.92 -6.96 32.61
N LEU A 40 -7.14 -6.34 31.71
CA LEU A 40 -5.71 -6.13 31.94
C LEU A 40 -5.44 -5.17 33.10
N PRO A 41 -4.47 -5.48 33.99
CA PRO A 41 -3.90 -4.51 34.91
C PRO A 41 -3.39 -3.26 34.17
N ILE A 42 -3.38 -2.11 34.85
CA ILE A 42 -2.99 -0.82 34.25
C ILE A 42 -1.57 -0.89 33.66
N GLU A 43 -0.63 -1.51 34.36
CA GLU A 43 0.77 -1.64 33.93
C GLU A 43 0.88 -2.43 32.61
N ASP A 44 0.20 -3.57 32.52
CA ASP A 44 0.19 -4.42 31.33
C ASP A 44 -0.54 -3.76 30.15
N ALA A 45 -1.58 -2.97 30.43
CA ALA A 45 -2.27 -2.17 29.43
C ALA A 45 -1.35 -1.09 28.82
N MET A 46 -0.48 -0.46 29.61
CA MET A 46 0.53 0.49 29.11
C MET A 46 1.56 -0.19 28.22
N VAL A 47 2.03 -1.38 28.59
CA VAL A 47 2.95 -2.17 27.78
C VAL A 47 2.31 -2.54 26.44
N ARG A 48 1.06 -3.02 26.46
CA ARG A 48 0.29 -3.32 25.23
C ARG A 48 0.18 -2.10 24.31
N MET A 49 -0.17 -0.94 24.85
CA MET A 49 -0.28 0.29 24.05
C MET A 49 1.07 0.73 23.44
N SER A 50 2.18 0.58 24.17
CA SER A 50 3.52 0.91 23.67
C SER A 50 3.90 0.04 22.45
N TRP A 51 3.66 -1.26 22.54
CA TRP A 51 3.91 -2.20 21.43
C TRP A 51 2.98 -1.96 20.24
N ARG A 52 1.69 -1.70 20.49
CA ARG A 52 0.74 -1.34 19.42
C ARG A 52 1.20 -0.08 18.69
N ARG A 53 1.58 0.97 19.43
CA ARG A 53 2.08 2.22 18.85
C ARG A 53 3.37 2.02 18.06
N SER A 54 4.24 1.13 18.51
CA SER A 54 5.47 0.78 17.79
C SER A 54 5.15 0.08 16.46
N ALA A 55 4.20 -0.85 16.45
CA ALA A 55 3.72 -1.50 15.23
C ALA A 55 3.07 -0.50 14.26
N GLU A 56 2.27 0.44 14.77
CA GLU A 56 1.64 1.51 14.00
C GLU A 56 2.69 2.46 13.39
N ASN A 57 3.74 2.80 14.13
CA ASN A 57 4.83 3.63 13.62
C ASN A 57 5.61 2.93 12.49
N ILE A 58 5.84 1.62 12.60
CA ILE A 58 6.53 0.84 11.56
C ILE A 58 5.72 0.86 10.26
N ILE A 59 4.44 0.52 10.31
CA ILE A 59 3.60 0.52 9.10
C ILE A 59 3.44 1.93 8.53
N TRP A 60 3.37 2.96 9.37
CA TRP A 60 3.33 4.34 8.94
C TRP A 60 4.62 4.77 8.21
N LEU A 61 5.78 4.36 8.71
CA LEU A 61 7.07 4.62 8.06
C LEU A 61 7.15 3.91 6.70
N CYS A 62 6.78 2.63 6.64
CA CYS A 62 6.72 1.87 5.39
C CYS A 62 5.77 2.52 4.38
N ASN A 63 4.60 2.96 4.82
CA ASN A 63 3.62 3.65 3.98
C ASN A 63 4.18 4.98 3.44
N THR A 64 4.86 5.76 4.28
CA THR A 64 5.50 7.02 3.87
C THR A 64 6.56 6.80 2.78
N ILE A 65 7.42 5.79 2.95
CA ILE A 65 8.43 5.42 1.94
C ILE A 65 7.75 5.01 0.63
N TYR A 66 6.68 4.21 0.73
CA TYR A 66 5.89 3.76 -0.42
C TYR A 66 5.27 4.95 -1.18
N ILE A 67 4.63 5.90 -0.47
CA ILE A 67 4.04 7.11 -1.05
C ILE A 67 5.07 7.93 -1.80
N ILE A 68 6.22 8.23 -1.18
CA ILE A 68 7.30 9.01 -1.79
C ILE A 68 7.84 8.29 -3.04
N GLY A 69 8.02 6.97 -2.95
CA GLY A 69 8.46 6.14 -4.07
C GLY A 69 7.48 6.17 -5.25
N GLN A 70 6.17 6.09 -4.98
CA GLN A 70 5.15 6.15 -6.02
C GLN A 70 5.08 7.53 -6.69
N ILE A 71 5.16 8.62 -5.91
CA ILE A 71 5.23 9.98 -6.46
C ILE A 71 6.42 10.11 -7.41
N ALA A 72 7.60 9.65 -6.99
CA ALA A 72 8.80 9.71 -7.83
C ALA A 72 8.67 8.87 -9.12
N LEU A 73 8.03 7.70 -9.05
CA LEU A 73 7.77 6.87 -10.23
C LEU A 73 6.81 7.55 -11.21
N ILE A 74 5.71 8.13 -10.71
CA ILE A 74 4.72 8.83 -11.53
C ILE A 74 5.35 10.04 -12.23
N LEU A 75 6.07 10.88 -11.48
CA LEU A 75 6.77 12.05 -12.05
C LEU A 75 7.75 11.65 -13.15
N LYS A 76 8.48 10.55 -12.94
CA LYS A 76 9.41 10.04 -13.95
C LYS A 76 8.69 9.54 -15.20
N MET A 77 7.55 8.86 -15.06
CA MET A 77 6.75 8.43 -16.21
C MET A 77 6.23 9.62 -17.02
N MET A 78 5.78 10.67 -16.34
CA MET A 78 5.34 11.91 -16.99
C MET A 78 6.49 12.58 -17.76
N TRP A 79 7.71 12.57 -17.19
CA TRP A 79 8.89 13.16 -17.82
C TRP A 79 9.38 12.38 -19.05
N ASP A 80 9.48 11.05 -18.92
CA ASP A 80 9.99 10.17 -19.98
C ASP A 80 9.00 10.00 -21.16
N ARG A 81 7.77 10.54 -21.07
CA ARG A 81 6.68 10.36 -22.05
C ARG A 81 6.46 8.89 -22.42
N ASP A 82 6.62 7.98 -21.47
CA ASP A 82 6.28 6.57 -21.68
C ASP A 82 4.75 6.43 -21.67
N PHE A 83 4.17 5.79 -22.70
CA PHE A 83 2.75 5.42 -22.69
C PHE A 83 2.61 4.01 -22.13
N ILE A 84 1.78 3.84 -21.10
CA ILE A 84 1.51 2.52 -20.51
C ILE A 84 0.07 2.17 -20.86
N PRO A 85 -0.18 1.01 -21.47
CA PRO A 85 -1.55 0.60 -21.76
C PRO A 85 -2.32 0.38 -20.45
N PHE A 86 -3.56 0.86 -20.43
CA PHE A 86 -4.48 0.76 -19.29
C PHE A 86 -4.56 -0.66 -18.70
N SER A 87 -4.58 -1.70 -19.54
CA SER A 87 -4.63 -3.10 -19.09
C SER A 87 -3.45 -3.48 -18.18
N LYS A 88 -2.26 -2.94 -18.43
CA LYS A 88 -1.08 -3.19 -17.59
C LYS A 88 -1.16 -2.44 -16.27
N LEU A 89 -1.67 -1.21 -16.27
CA LEU A 89 -1.89 -0.43 -15.05
C LEU A 89 -2.94 -1.10 -14.16
N PHE A 90 -4.05 -1.55 -14.75
CA PHE A 90 -5.10 -2.25 -14.04
C PHE A 90 -4.61 -3.58 -13.45
N LEU A 91 -3.84 -4.36 -14.21
CA LEU A 91 -3.30 -5.64 -13.72
C LEU A 91 -2.29 -5.42 -12.60
N PHE A 92 -1.41 -4.42 -12.72
CA PHE A 92 -0.48 -4.05 -11.65
C PHE A 92 -1.24 -3.62 -10.39
N ALA A 93 -2.28 -2.80 -10.56
CA ALA A 93 -3.16 -2.36 -9.48
C ALA A 93 -3.86 -3.52 -8.77
N GLY A 94 -4.42 -4.46 -9.54
CA GLY A 94 -5.10 -5.63 -8.98
C GLY A 94 -4.15 -6.52 -8.16
N ILE A 95 -2.95 -6.80 -8.68
CA ILE A 95 -1.93 -7.59 -7.96
C ILE A 95 -1.53 -6.89 -6.66
N GLN A 96 -1.35 -5.56 -6.71
CA GLN A 96 -0.96 -4.78 -5.55
C GLN A 96 -2.02 -4.79 -4.45
N VAL A 97 -3.28 -4.57 -4.81
CA VAL A 97 -4.41 -4.65 -3.87
C VAL A 97 -4.47 -6.05 -3.25
N LEU A 98 -4.39 -7.11 -4.05
CA LEU A 98 -4.37 -8.48 -3.54
C LEU A 98 -3.21 -8.70 -2.57
N ALA A 99 -2.00 -8.28 -2.93
CA ALA A 99 -0.82 -8.47 -2.10
C ALA A 99 -0.94 -7.78 -0.73
N MET A 100 -1.57 -6.61 -0.67
CA MET A 100 -1.83 -5.89 0.59
C MET A 100 -2.82 -6.61 1.50
N PHE A 101 -3.80 -7.32 0.94
CA PHE A 101 -4.84 -8.00 1.72
C PHE A 101 -4.45 -9.43 2.13
N ILE A 102 -3.45 -10.06 1.50
CA ILE A 102 -3.03 -11.43 1.85
C ILE A 102 -2.70 -11.56 3.34
N CYS A 103 -1.89 -10.64 3.90
CA CYS A 103 -1.47 -10.73 5.30
C CYS A 103 -2.66 -10.52 6.27
N PRO A 104 -3.43 -9.41 6.19
CA PRO A 104 -4.60 -9.21 7.03
C PRO A 104 -5.62 -10.35 6.95
N ILE A 105 -5.89 -10.89 5.75
CA ILE A 105 -6.82 -12.01 5.56
C ILE A 105 -6.31 -13.24 6.32
N LEU A 106 -5.05 -13.65 6.10
CA LEU A 106 -4.49 -14.84 6.76
C LEU A 106 -4.56 -14.72 8.29
N PHE A 107 -4.19 -13.58 8.86
CA PHE A 107 -4.24 -13.39 10.31
C PHE A 107 -5.68 -13.30 10.85
N SER A 108 -6.61 -12.71 10.09
CA SER A 108 -8.03 -12.67 10.47
C SER A 108 -8.69 -14.03 10.49
N LEU A 109 -8.25 -14.98 9.65
CA LEU A 109 -8.73 -16.37 9.67
C LEU A 109 -8.24 -17.14 10.90
N ILE A 110 -7.05 -16.81 11.42
CA ILE A 110 -6.45 -17.44 12.60
C ILE A 110 -7.02 -16.84 13.89
N ASP A 111 -7.27 -15.52 13.92
CA ASP A 111 -7.80 -14.80 15.09
C ASP A 111 -9.03 -13.95 14.72
N PRO A 112 -10.19 -14.58 14.48
CA PRO A 112 -11.38 -13.89 13.98
C PRO A 112 -11.98 -12.90 14.99
N ALA A 113 -11.70 -13.06 16.29
CA ALA A 113 -12.19 -12.16 17.33
C ALA A 113 -11.64 -10.73 17.20
N THR A 114 -10.47 -10.54 16.59
CA THR A 114 -9.80 -9.24 16.45
C THR A 114 -9.61 -8.81 15.00
N TRP A 115 -10.42 -9.36 14.09
CA TRP A 115 -10.31 -9.14 12.64
C TRP A 115 -10.18 -7.65 12.25
N GLY A 116 -10.96 -6.77 12.88
CA GLY A 116 -10.98 -5.34 12.58
C GLY A 116 -9.64 -4.64 12.80
N ASP A 117 -8.85 -5.07 13.79
CA ASP A 117 -7.54 -4.48 14.09
C ASP A 117 -6.54 -4.76 12.95
N TYR A 118 -6.61 -5.94 12.30
CA TYR A 118 -5.72 -6.28 11.18
C TYR A 118 -6.06 -5.50 9.90
N PHE A 119 -7.36 -5.24 9.66
CA PHE A 119 -7.80 -4.53 8.45
C PHE A 119 -7.74 -3.02 8.56
N PHE A 120 -7.63 -2.45 9.76
CA PHE A 120 -7.70 -1.00 9.99
C PHE A 120 -6.73 -0.21 9.08
N TRP A 121 -5.47 -0.61 9.03
CA TRP A 121 -4.46 0.05 8.18
C TRP A 121 -4.62 -0.21 6.68
N SER A 122 -5.31 -1.30 6.32
CA SER A 122 -5.58 -1.65 4.91
C SER A 122 -6.44 -0.58 4.24
N TRP A 123 -7.39 0.02 4.96
CA TRP A 123 -8.26 1.07 4.43
C TRP A 123 -7.49 2.35 4.06
N GLY A 124 -6.62 2.84 4.93
CA GLY A 124 -5.85 4.07 4.68
C GLY A 124 -4.91 3.93 3.47
N ILE A 125 -4.30 2.75 3.33
CA ILE A 125 -3.38 2.48 2.22
C ILE A 125 -4.17 2.22 0.92
N LEU A 126 -5.36 1.60 0.99
CA LEU A 126 -6.27 1.47 -0.14
C LEU A 126 -6.71 2.84 -0.69
N VAL A 127 -7.08 3.78 0.18
CA VAL A 127 -7.42 5.15 -0.25
C VAL A 127 -6.24 5.82 -0.94
N THR A 128 -5.05 5.73 -0.34
CA THR A 128 -3.81 6.26 -0.91
C THR A 128 -3.52 5.67 -2.29
N PHE A 129 -3.70 4.36 -2.42
CA PHE A 129 -3.55 3.63 -3.67
C PHE A 129 -4.54 4.10 -4.75
N LEU A 130 -5.82 4.24 -4.40
CA LEU A 130 -6.86 4.72 -5.32
C LEU A 130 -6.58 6.13 -5.84
N ILE A 131 -6.03 7.02 -5.00
CA ILE A 131 -5.60 8.35 -5.42
C ILE A 131 -4.50 8.26 -6.49
N PHE A 132 -3.46 7.47 -6.25
CA PHE A 132 -2.37 7.31 -7.22
C PHE A 132 -2.82 6.67 -8.52
N PHE A 133 -3.67 5.66 -8.44
CA PHE A 133 -4.27 5.03 -9.61
C PHE A 133 -5.10 6.04 -10.41
N GLY A 134 -5.94 6.83 -9.73
CA GLY A 134 -6.73 7.90 -10.35
C GLY A 134 -5.86 8.95 -11.05
N LEU A 135 -4.78 9.40 -10.41
CA LEU A 135 -3.83 10.35 -11.00
C LEU A 135 -3.16 9.80 -12.27
N LEU A 136 -2.74 8.53 -12.24
CA LEU A 136 -2.20 7.84 -13.41
C LEU A 136 -3.21 7.79 -14.55
N LEU A 137 -4.47 7.42 -14.27
CA LEU A 137 -5.53 7.39 -15.28
C LEU A 137 -5.80 8.76 -15.90
N ILE A 138 -5.90 9.80 -15.07
CA ILE A 138 -6.11 11.17 -15.55
C ILE A 138 -4.95 11.60 -16.45
N SER A 139 -3.71 11.27 -16.08
CA SER A 139 -2.53 11.62 -16.87
C SER A 139 -2.51 10.95 -18.24
N ASP A 140 -2.89 9.66 -18.32
CA ASP A 140 -2.99 8.91 -19.58
C ASP A 140 -4.15 9.43 -20.45
N LEU A 141 -5.31 9.71 -19.85
CA LEU A 141 -6.46 10.30 -20.55
C LEU A 141 -6.11 11.68 -21.14
N TYR A 142 -5.52 12.57 -20.33
CA TYR A 142 -5.10 13.89 -20.78
C TYR A 142 -4.16 13.81 -21.98
N ARG A 143 -3.20 12.87 -21.94
CA ARG A 143 -2.26 12.64 -23.03
C ARG A 143 -2.95 12.14 -24.30
N PHE A 144 -3.83 11.15 -24.17
CA PHE A 144 -4.61 10.62 -25.30
C PHE A 144 -5.44 11.72 -25.98
N TYR A 145 -6.09 12.58 -25.20
CA TYR A 145 -6.84 13.72 -25.72
C TYR A 145 -5.93 14.74 -26.43
N LYS A 146 -4.75 15.04 -25.86
CA LYS A 146 -3.78 15.97 -26.46
C LYS A 146 -3.25 15.46 -27.80
N GLU A 147 -2.89 14.18 -27.88
CA GLU A 147 -2.39 13.55 -29.12
C GLU A 147 -3.47 13.50 -30.21
N LYS A 148 -4.73 13.15 -29.88
CA LYS A 148 -5.85 13.22 -30.82
C LYS A 148 -6.13 14.64 -31.33
N ARG A 149 -5.96 15.66 -30.49
CA ARG A 149 -6.18 17.06 -30.88
C ARG A 149 -5.12 17.57 -31.86
N LEU A 150 -3.88 17.07 -31.74
CA LEU A 150 -2.79 17.39 -32.67
C LEU A 150 -3.00 16.73 -34.03
N CYS A 151 -3.43 15.46 -34.09
CA CYS A 151 -3.74 14.78 -35.36
C CYS A 151 -4.94 15.37 -36.13
N LYS A 152 -5.86 16.07 -35.45
CA LYS A 152 -7.00 16.75 -36.11
C LYS A 152 -6.64 18.13 -36.69
N ARG A 153 -5.46 18.67 -36.41
CA ARG A 153 -5.01 20.00 -36.89
C ARG A 153 -4.04 19.94 -38.07
N THR A 154 -3.52 18.76 -38.39
CA THR A 154 -2.73 18.44 -39.60
C THR A 154 -3.63 17.82 -40.64
#